data_AF-A0A2E7UVT9-F1
#
_entry.id   AF-A0A2E7UVT9-F1
#
_cell.length_a   1.000
_cell.length_b   1.000
_cell.length_c   1.000
_cell.angle_alpha   90.00
_cell.angle_beta   90.00
_cell.angle_gamma   90.00
#
_symmetry.space_group_name_H-M   'P 1'
#
loop_
_entity.id
_entity.type
_entity.pdbx_description
1 polymer ?
#
loop_
_entity_poly.entity_id
_entity_poly.type
_entity_poly.pdbx_seq_one_letter_code
_entity_poly.pdbx_strand_id
1 'polypeptide(L)'
;MPTIELRRPAPLTRRERTLLPGGLDFIEDEPPLLARIQLYVPLPKFVEVAVTLARAIPDAEICVVEEAGTPTSELPPSPPKDRTSEAAHRALVPKKRTFDDHGLEDDDPDNPWSALDLSDIDQAAARFEGHKLDSVGRDRVRAMLRSTDPMELAAACRIARVTEWRSMAQSIKRCARHADTRVRLEAVMALAQLGGPSMSLAVRPLLDDAAPEVRAAAEQAMSKWQ
;
A
#
# COMPACT_ATOMS: atom_id res chain seq x y z
N MET A 1 4.23 -3.22 30.12
CA MET A 1 3.87 -3.07 28.69
C MET A 1 4.73 -4.01 27.87
N PRO A 2 4.23 -4.67 26.81
CA PRO A 2 5.02 -5.64 26.06
C PRO A 2 6.00 -4.91 25.12
N THR A 3 7.28 -5.13 25.36
CA THR A 3 8.41 -4.63 24.57
C THR A 3 9.01 -5.80 23.81
N ILE A 4 9.34 -5.62 22.53
CA ILE A 4 10.08 -6.63 21.77
C ILE A 4 11.57 -6.32 21.88
N GLU A 5 12.33 -7.28 22.38
CA GLU A 5 13.78 -7.21 22.42
C GLU A 5 14.36 -8.19 21.40
N LEU A 6 15.35 -7.71 20.65
CA LEU A 6 16.15 -8.51 19.75
C LEU A 6 17.53 -8.73 20.38
N ARG A 7 17.81 -9.95 20.80
CA ARG A 7 19.05 -10.32 21.50
C ARG A 7 19.93 -11.15 20.58
N ARG A 8 21.20 -10.76 20.45
CA ARG A 8 22.19 -11.47 19.62
C ARG A 8 23.61 -11.16 20.13
N PRO A 9 24.54 -12.12 20.08
CA PRO A 9 25.92 -11.88 20.49
C PRO A 9 26.77 -11.06 19.49
N ALA A 10 26.34 -10.95 18.23
CA ALA A 10 27.08 -10.27 17.17
C ALA A 10 26.37 -8.98 16.72
N PRO A 11 27.12 -7.90 16.44
CA PRO A 11 26.57 -6.62 16.02
C PRO A 11 25.83 -6.71 14.68
N LEU A 12 24.78 -5.90 14.53
CA LEU A 12 24.02 -5.85 13.28
C LEU A 12 24.83 -5.25 12.15
N THR A 13 24.89 -5.98 11.03
CA THR A 13 25.47 -5.51 9.79
C THR A 13 24.65 -4.37 9.19
N ARG A 14 25.29 -3.56 8.33
CA ARG A 14 24.62 -2.47 7.62
C ARG A 14 23.42 -2.96 6.79
N ARG A 15 23.50 -4.16 6.23
CA ARG A 15 22.42 -4.77 5.44
C ARG A 15 21.23 -5.15 6.32
N GLU A 16 21.47 -5.76 7.48
CA GLU A 16 20.40 -6.11 8.42
C GLU A 16 19.70 -4.85 8.93
N ARG A 17 20.44 -3.79 9.26
CA ARG A 17 19.87 -2.48 9.66
C ARG A 17 18.89 -1.91 8.62
N THR A 18 19.12 -2.15 7.32
CA THR A 18 18.20 -1.69 6.25
C THR A 18 16.96 -2.55 6.07
N LEU A 19 16.95 -3.78 6.60
CA LEU A 19 15.81 -4.70 6.52
C LEU A 19 14.88 -4.58 7.73
N LEU A 20 15.33 -3.90 8.77
CA LEU A 20 14.57 -3.68 9.99
C LEU A 20 13.47 -2.61 9.77
N PRO A 21 12.28 -2.79 10.38
CA PRO A 21 11.22 -1.78 10.31
C PRO A 21 11.71 -0.45 10.92
N GLY A 22 11.25 0.68 10.39
CA GLY A 22 11.64 2.00 10.91
C GLY A 22 11.15 2.24 12.35
N GLY A 23 11.88 3.05 13.11
CA GLY A 23 11.53 3.41 14.50
C GLY A 23 12.08 2.47 15.57
N LEU A 24 13.18 1.75 15.30
CA LEU A 24 13.89 0.97 16.30
C LEU A 24 14.95 1.82 16.99
N ASP A 25 15.02 1.70 18.31
CA ASP A 25 16.12 2.26 19.09
C ASP A 25 17.21 1.20 19.23
N PHE A 26 18.39 1.50 18.68
CA PHE A 26 19.57 0.66 18.82
C PHE A 26 20.26 1.04 20.12
N ILE A 27 20.28 0.12 21.08
CA ILE A 27 21.01 0.27 22.33
C ILE A 27 22.30 -0.50 22.13
N GLU A 28 23.41 0.21 21.92
CA GLU A 28 24.73 -0.40 21.65
C GLU A 28 25.55 -0.62 22.94
N ASP A 29 25.01 -0.27 24.11
CA ASP A 29 25.80 -0.08 25.35
C ASP A 29 25.90 -1.28 26.29
N GLU A 30 25.13 -2.38 26.12
CA GLU A 30 25.24 -3.56 27.01
C GLU A 30 25.12 -4.90 26.26
N PRO A 31 26.20 -5.71 26.16
CA PRO A 31 26.07 -7.08 25.68
C PRO A 31 25.23 -7.90 26.68
N PRO A 32 24.23 -8.71 26.25
CA PRO A 32 23.97 -9.19 24.88
C PRO A 32 22.79 -8.48 24.14
N LEU A 33 22.39 -7.28 24.56
CA LEU A 33 21.26 -6.56 23.96
C LEU A 33 21.76 -5.55 22.93
N LEU A 34 21.36 -5.70 21.66
CA LEU A 34 21.82 -4.84 20.57
C LEU A 34 20.71 -3.98 19.95
N ALA A 35 19.45 -4.37 20.10
CA ALA A 35 18.32 -3.57 19.64
C ALA A 35 17.09 -3.81 20.51
N ARG A 36 16.46 -2.72 20.95
CA ARG A 36 15.20 -2.73 21.69
C ARG A 36 14.15 -1.98 20.90
N ILE A 37 12.94 -2.53 20.87
CA ILE A 37 11.83 -1.88 20.17
C ILE A 37 10.66 -1.81 21.11
N GLN A 38 10.36 -0.59 21.54
CA GLN A 38 9.11 -0.29 22.23
C GLN A 38 8.04 0.01 21.18
N LEU A 39 7.14 -0.95 20.97
CA LEU A 39 6.04 -0.80 20.02
C LEU A 39 4.77 -0.41 20.74
N TYR A 40 4.21 0.74 20.36
CA TYR A 40 2.84 1.13 20.69
C TYR A 40 1.90 0.60 19.61
N VAL A 41 1.74 -0.72 19.52
CA VAL A 41 0.92 -1.33 18.47
C VAL A 41 -0.08 -2.36 19.01
N PRO A 42 -1.29 -2.47 18.43
CA PRO A 42 -2.22 -3.56 18.72
C PRO A 42 -1.59 -4.94 18.50
N LEU A 43 -2.02 -5.94 19.28
CA LEU A 43 -1.48 -7.30 19.27
C LEU A 43 -1.30 -7.93 17.86
N PRO A 44 -2.21 -7.73 16.87
CA PRO A 44 -1.98 -8.26 15.52
C PRO A 44 -0.75 -7.67 14.82
N LYS A 45 -0.50 -6.36 14.98
CA LYS A 45 0.68 -5.68 14.44
C LYS A 45 1.95 -6.10 15.17
N PHE A 46 1.84 -6.44 16.46
CA PHE A 46 2.95 -6.94 17.26
C PHE A 46 3.51 -8.25 16.69
N VAL A 47 2.63 -9.19 16.33
CA VAL A 47 3.04 -10.48 15.72
C VAL A 47 3.68 -10.26 14.35
N GLU A 48 3.13 -9.36 13.54
CA GLU A 48 3.69 -9.02 12.23
C GLU A 48 5.13 -8.47 12.34
N VAL A 49 5.36 -7.58 13.31
CA VAL A 49 6.70 -7.03 13.57
C VAL A 49 7.65 -8.13 14.05
N ALA A 50 7.23 -8.99 14.98
CA ALA A 50 8.05 -10.10 15.46
C ALA A 50 8.47 -11.05 14.31
N VAL A 51 7.54 -11.42 13.42
CA VAL A 51 7.84 -12.26 12.25
C VAL A 51 8.80 -11.58 11.28
N THR A 52 8.64 -10.26 11.08
CA THR A 52 9.52 -9.47 10.21
C THR A 52 10.94 -9.43 10.77
N LEU A 53 11.10 -9.22 12.08
CA LEU A 53 12.39 -9.24 12.75
C LEU A 53 13.07 -10.61 12.63
N ALA A 54 12.31 -11.70 12.86
CA ALA A 54 12.84 -13.06 12.76
C ALA A 54 13.36 -13.39 11.36
N ARG A 55 12.70 -12.88 10.32
CA ARG A 55 13.12 -13.06 8.92
C ARG A 55 14.33 -12.22 8.56
N ALA A 56 14.42 -11.01 9.09
CA ALA A 56 15.52 -10.11 8.82
C ALA A 56 16.83 -10.62 9.44
N ILE A 57 16.75 -11.22 10.64
CA ILE A 57 17.91 -11.64 11.43
C ILE A 57 17.64 -13.03 12.03
N PRO A 58 17.90 -14.12 11.27
CA PRO A 58 17.50 -15.47 11.66
C PRO A 58 18.22 -16.04 12.88
N ASP A 59 19.35 -15.46 13.27
CA ASP A 59 20.17 -15.90 14.39
C ASP A 59 20.01 -15.02 15.64
N ALA A 60 19.04 -14.11 15.64
CA ALA A 60 18.66 -13.34 16.82
C ALA A 60 17.53 -14.03 17.59
N GLU A 61 17.62 -13.94 18.92
CA GLU A 61 16.55 -14.34 19.83
C GLU A 61 15.57 -13.18 19.99
N ILE A 62 14.27 -13.45 19.83
CA ILE A 62 13.20 -12.46 19.98
C ILE A 62 12.50 -12.71 21.30
N CYS A 63 12.65 -11.78 22.24
CA CYS A 63 12.02 -11.85 23.54
C CYS A 63 10.90 -10.82 23.64
N VAL A 64 9.75 -11.24 24.15
CA VAL A 64 8.71 -10.32 24.60
C VAL A 64 8.95 -10.07 26.08
N VAL A 65 9.38 -8.85 26.40
CA VAL A 65 9.55 -8.43 27.79
C VAL A 65 8.35 -7.59 28.18
N GLU A 66 7.54 -8.13 29.07
CA GLU A 66 6.59 -7.31 29.81
C GLU A 66 7.38 -6.58 30.89
N GLU A 67 7.70 -5.31 30.66
CA GLU A 67 8.22 -4.49 31.76
C GLU A 67 7.14 -4.43 32.84
N ALA A 68 7.35 -5.19 33.91
CA ALA A 68 6.71 -5.00 35.19
C ALA A 68 7.25 -3.69 35.73
N GLY A 69 6.52 -2.60 35.47
CA GLY A 69 6.92 -1.28 35.94
C GLY A 69 7.13 -1.31 37.45
N THR A 70 8.38 -1.26 37.90
CA THR A 70 8.67 -0.64 39.19
C THR A 70 8.23 0.82 39.07
N PRO A 71 7.33 1.30 39.94
CA PRO A 71 6.86 2.67 39.89
C PRO A 71 7.98 3.57 40.39
N THR A 72 8.89 3.97 39.50
CA THR A 72 9.86 5.02 39.78
C THR A 72 9.14 6.36 39.68
N SER A 73 8.52 6.73 40.79
CA SER A 73 8.13 8.11 41.08
C SER A 73 9.39 8.95 41.14
N GLU A 74 9.74 9.63 40.05
CA GLU A 74 10.29 10.99 40.07
C GLU A 74 10.41 11.50 38.63
N LEU A 75 9.45 12.34 38.24
CA LEU A 75 9.58 13.17 37.05
C LEU A 75 10.72 14.17 37.30
N PRO A 76 11.73 14.27 36.42
CA PRO A 76 12.67 15.37 36.50
C PRO A 76 11.91 16.71 36.31
N PRO A 77 12.27 17.77 37.05
CA PRO A 77 11.60 19.05 36.95
C PRO A 77 11.73 19.59 35.52
N SER A 78 10.59 19.98 34.95
CA SER A 78 10.49 20.59 33.63
C SER A 78 11.46 21.77 33.52
N PRO A 79 12.28 21.86 32.45
CA PRO A 79 13.12 23.03 32.24
C PRO A 79 12.24 24.28 32.09
N PRO A 80 12.71 25.46 32.56
CA PRO A 80 11.95 26.69 32.48
C PRO A 80 11.58 26.99 31.02
N LYS A 81 10.30 27.31 30.79
CA LYS A 81 9.74 27.68 29.48
C LYS A 81 10.41 28.95 28.95
N ASP A 82 11.52 28.77 28.25
CA ASP A 82 12.19 29.86 27.54
C ASP A 82 11.44 30.09 26.22
N ARG A 83 10.77 31.25 26.10
CA ARG A 83 9.96 31.66 24.94
C ARG A 83 10.76 31.73 23.63
N THR A 84 12.08 31.72 23.71
CA THR A 84 13.00 31.70 22.57
C THR A 84 13.13 30.33 21.90
N SER A 85 12.80 29.23 22.60
CA SER A 85 12.93 27.85 22.09
C SER A 85 11.81 27.45 21.12
N GLU A 86 10.63 28.06 21.23
CA GLU A 86 9.48 27.76 20.37
C GLU A 86 9.69 28.28 18.93
N ALA A 87 10.36 29.44 18.79
CA ALA A 87 10.75 29.99 17.51
C ALA A 87 11.87 29.18 16.82
N ALA A 88 12.81 28.65 17.61
CA ALA A 88 13.88 27.78 17.10
C ALA A 88 13.37 26.40 16.67
N HIS A 89 12.43 25.81 17.42
CA HIS A 89 11.75 24.57 17.02
C HIS A 89 10.94 24.75 15.74
N ARG A 90 10.23 25.87 15.58
CA ARG A 90 9.47 26.17 14.35
C ARG A 90 10.35 26.38 13.11
N ALA A 91 11.62 26.76 13.30
CA ALA A 91 12.59 26.92 12.23
C ALA A 91 13.29 25.60 11.84
N LEU A 92 13.38 24.64 12.77
CA LEU A 92 14.03 23.33 12.57
C LEU A 92 13.09 22.21 12.13
N VAL A 93 11.77 22.38 12.28
CA VAL A 93 10.81 21.53 11.56
C VAL A 93 10.92 21.94 10.09
N PRO A 94 11.52 21.12 9.19
CA PRO A 94 11.41 21.40 7.77
C PRO A 94 9.90 21.51 7.53
N LYS A 95 9.45 22.66 7.01
CA LYS A 95 8.10 22.76 6.48
C LYS A 95 7.98 21.57 5.55
N LYS A 96 7.34 20.48 6.01
CA LYS A 96 6.79 19.50 5.11
C LYS A 96 6.01 20.41 4.17
N ARG A 97 6.48 20.50 2.92
CA ARG A 97 5.55 20.72 1.83
C ARG A 97 4.51 19.65 2.10
N THR A 98 3.42 20.02 2.75
CA THR A 98 2.12 19.42 2.53
C THR A 98 1.96 19.62 1.04
N PHE A 99 2.52 18.66 0.32
CA PHE A 99 2.53 18.58 -1.12
C PHE A 99 1.08 18.27 -1.40
N ASP A 100 0.34 19.36 -1.59
CA ASP A 100 -1.05 19.43 -1.96
C ASP A 100 -1.87 18.28 -1.37
N ASP A 101 -2.14 18.42 -0.07
CA ASP A 101 -3.32 17.80 0.54
C ASP A 101 -4.55 18.49 -0.07
N HIS A 102 -4.79 18.23 -1.35
CA HIS A 102 -6.10 18.31 -1.94
C HIS A 102 -6.91 17.14 -1.39
N GLY A 103 -7.09 17.12 -0.06
CA GLY A 103 -8.19 16.43 0.56
C GLY A 103 -9.45 17.13 0.08
N LEU A 104 -9.89 16.77 -1.13
CA LEU A 104 -11.29 16.98 -1.52
C LEU A 104 -12.08 16.28 -0.42
N GLU A 105 -12.81 17.07 0.37
CA GLU A 105 -13.69 16.54 1.42
C GLU A 105 -14.57 15.45 0.78
N ASP A 106 -14.96 14.42 1.55
CA ASP A 106 -15.78 13.32 1.00
C ASP A 106 -17.11 13.82 0.39
N ASP A 107 -17.50 15.05 0.71
CA ASP A 107 -18.68 15.76 0.20
C ASP A 107 -18.39 16.71 -1.00
N ASP A 108 -17.16 16.78 -1.50
CA ASP A 108 -16.85 17.59 -2.67
C ASP A 108 -17.55 17.00 -3.91
N PRO A 109 -18.45 17.75 -4.59
CA PRO A 109 -19.16 17.27 -5.77
C PRO A 109 -18.21 16.94 -6.94
N ASP A 110 -16.99 17.49 -6.93
CA ASP A 110 -15.97 17.23 -7.95
C ASP A 110 -15.06 16.04 -7.57
N ASN A 111 -15.22 15.46 -6.38
CA ASN A 111 -14.52 14.23 -6.00
C ASN A 111 -15.10 13.05 -6.80
N PRO A 112 -14.33 12.42 -7.71
CA PRO A 112 -14.84 11.33 -8.52
C PRO A 112 -15.20 10.08 -7.70
N TRP A 113 -14.77 10.03 -6.43
CA TRP A 113 -15.01 8.91 -5.52
C TRP A 113 -16.26 9.03 -4.64
N SER A 114 -16.77 10.24 -4.38
CA SER A 114 -17.91 10.46 -3.48
C SER A 114 -19.23 9.93 -4.08
N ALA A 115 -19.35 9.99 -5.41
CA ALA A 115 -20.50 9.53 -6.17
C ALA A 115 -20.21 8.24 -6.98
N LEU A 116 -19.25 7.42 -6.53
CA LEU A 116 -18.88 6.19 -7.24
C LEU A 116 -19.98 5.13 -7.08
N ASP A 117 -20.89 5.08 -8.03
CA ASP A 117 -21.88 4.00 -8.13
C ASP A 117 -21.29 2.85 -8.95
N LEU A 118 -20.97 1.74 -8.27
CA LEU A 118 -20.42 0.55 -8.92
C LEU A 118 -21.45 -0.21 -9.77
N SER A 119 -22.74 0.10 -9.63
CA SER A 119 -23.79 -0.48 -10.48
C SER A 119 -23.70 0.02 -11.92
N ASP A 120 -23.21 1.26 -12.11
CA ASP A 120 -22.91 1.88 -13.40
C ASP A 120 -21.41 2.21 -13.53
N ILE A 121 -20.64 1.18 -13.87
CA ILE A 121 -19.19 1.26 -14.05
C ILE A 121 -18.81 2.26 -15.16
N ASP A 122 -19.68 2.48 -16.14
CA ASP A 122 -19.44 3.39 -17.26
C ASP A 122 -19.47 4.84 -16.77
N GLN A 123 -20.52 5.21 -16.04
CA GLN A 123 -20.63 6.53 -15.42
C GLN A 123 -19.54 6.76 -14.37
N ALA A 124 -19.24 5.74 -13.56
CA ALA A 124 -18.18 5.81 -12.57
C ALA A 124 -16.82 6.10 -13.23
N ALA A 125 -16.47 5.40 -14.31
CA ALA A 125 -15.21 5.59 -15.01
C ALA A 125 -15.13 6.92 -15.77
N ALA A 126 -16.24 7.43 -16.30
CA ALA A 126 -16.29 8.70 -17.03
C ALA A 126 -15.82 9.89 -16.17
N ARG A 127 -16.05 9.84 -14.85
CA ARG A 127 -15.54 10.87 -13.92
C ARG A 127 -14.02 10.92 -13.81
N PHE A 128 -13.34 9.85 -14.21
CA PHE A 128 -11.88 9.79 -14.22
C PHE A 128 -11.29 10.13 -15.59
N GLU A 129 -12.10 10.38 -16.62
CA GLU A 129 -11.60 10.76 -17.96
C GLU A 129 -10.87 12.10 -17.91
N GLY A 130 -9.63 12.13 -18.41
CA GLY A 130 -8.80 13.34 -18.41
C GLY A 130 -8.17 13.69 -17.06
N HIS A 131 -8.53 12.98 -15.98
CA HIS A 131 -7.99 13.20 -14.65
C HIS A 131 -6.84 12.24 -14.34
N LYS A 132 -5.74 12.78 -13.77
CA LYS A 132 -4.71 11.96 -13.15
C LYS A 132 -5.18 11.57 -11.76
N LEU A 133 -5.15 10.28 -11.45
CA LEU A 133 -5.34 9.81 -10.09
C LEU A 133 -4.25 10.37 -9.18
N ASP A 134 -4.70 11.01 -8.11
CA ASP A 134 -3.91 11.43 -6.96
C ASP A 134 -3.42 10.22 -6.15
N SER A 135 -2.72 10.45 -5.05
CA SER A 135 -2.19 9.34 -4.24
C SER A 135 -3.28 8.48 -3.61
N VAL A 136 -4.35 9.10 -3.12
CA VAL A 136 -5.46 8.43 -2.44
C VAL A 136 -6.28 7.62 -3.44
N GLY A 137 -6.63 8.21 -4.59
CA GLY A 137 -7.33 7.50 -5.65
C GLY A 137 -6.55 6.30 -6.19
N ARG A 138 -5.23 6.42 -6.30
CA ARG A 138 -4.37 5.28 -6.67
C ARG A 138 -4.43 4.15 -5.64
N ASP A 139 -4.38 4.48 -4.36
CA ASP A 139 -4.47 3.48 -3.28
C ASP A 139 -5.85 2.81 -3.26
N ARG A 140 -6.91 3.56 -3.55
CA ARG A 140 -8.27 3.03 -3.65
C ARG A 140 -8.43 2.05 -4.82
N VAL A 141 -7.96 2.39 -6.02
CA VAL A 141 -7.96 1.46 -7.17
C VAL A 141 -7.15 0.19 -6.85
N ARG A 142 -6.00 0.31 -6.16
CA ARG A 142 -5.22 -0.86 -5.73
C ARG A 142 -5.98 -1.72 -4.71
N ALA A 143 -6.73 -1.11 -3.80
CA ALA A 143 -7.60 -1.82 -2.87
C ALA A 143 -8.70 -2.58 -3.61
N MET A 144 -9.41 -1.91 -4.53
CA MET A 144 -10.45 -2.53 -5.35
C MET A 144 -9.93 -3.71 -6.17
N LEU A 145 -8.74 -3.60 -6.78
CA LEU A 145 -8.14 -4.74 -7.50
C LEU A 145 -7.84 -5.94 -6.60
N ARG A 146 -7.67 -5.74 -5.28
CA ARG A 146 -7.47 -6.81 -4.29
C ARG A 146 -8.78 -7.33 -3.69
N SER A 147 -9.91 -6.73 -4.06
CA SER A 147 -11.23 -7.13 -3.57
C SER A 147 -11.65 -8.49 -4.12
N THR A 148 -12.60 -9.11 -3.42
CA THR A 148 -13.32 -10.30 -3.88
C THR A 148 -14.61 -9.94 -4.61
N ASP A 149 -15.06 -8.69 -4.53
CA ASP A 149 -16.27 -8.23 -5.21
C ASP A 149 -16.01 -8.06 -6.73
N PRO A 150 -16.74 -8.78 -7.60
CA PRO A 150 -16.62 -8.63 -9.04
C PRO A 150 -16.87 -7.19 -9.51
N MET A 151 -17.77 -6.45 -8.86
CA MET A 151 -18.09 -5.07 -9.25
C MET A 151 -16.91 -4.14 -9.03
N GLU A 152 -16.25 -4.23 -7.87
CA GLU A 152 -15.04 -3.48 -7.57
C GLU A 152 -13.89 -3.85 -8.52
N LEU A 153 -13.69 -5.14 -8.81
CA LEU A 153 -12.64 -5.58 -9.73
C LEU A 153 -12.83 -5.01 -11.14
N ALA A 154 -14.05 -5.11 -11.68
CA ALA A 154 -14.39 -4.59 -13.01
C ALA A 154 -14.23 -3.06 -13.07
N ALA A 155 -14.74 -2.35 -12.06
CA ALA A 155 -14.59 -0.90 -11.97
C ALA A 155 -13.13 -0.47 -11.90
N ALA A 156 -12.30 -1.17 -11.11
CA ALA A 156 -10.88 -0.85 -11.00
C ALA A 156 -10.11 -1.09 -12.31
N CYS A 157 -10.43 -2.16 -13.05
CA CYS A 157 -9.89 -2.38 -14.40
C CYS A 157 -10.26 -1.22 -15.34
N ARG A 158 -11.51 -0.77 -15.30
CA ARG A 158 -11.98 0.32 -16.17
C ARG A 158 -11.37 1.67 -15.80
N ILE A 159 -11.32 2.02 -14.52
CA ILE A 159 -10.68 3.26 -14.04
C ILE A 159 -9.20 3.27 -14.43
N ALA A 160 -8.48 2.16 -14.23
CA ALA A 160 -7.08 2.06 -14.64
C ALA A 160 -6.89 2.24 -16.16
N ARG A 161 -7.85 1.75 -16.97
CA ARG A 161 -7.85 1.92 -18.43
C ARG A 161 -8.07 3.38 -18.82
N VAL A 162 -9.11 4.02 -18.29
CA VAL A 162 -9.47 5.41 -18.59
C VAL A 162 -8.38 6.39 -18.16
N THR A 163 -7.74 6.14 -17.02
CA THR A 163 -6.65 6.96 -16.48
C THR A 163 -5.28 6.61 -17.07
N GLU A 164 -5.26 5.70 -18.06
CA GLU A 164 -4.06 5.20 -18.74
C GLU A 164 -2.95 4.72 -17.79
N TRP A 165 -3.31 4.09 -16.67
CA TRP A 165 -2.38 3.73 -15.62
C TRP A 165 -1.57 2.46 -15.94
N ARG A 166 -0.60 2.59 -16.84
CA ARG A 166 0.18 1.47 -17.41
C ARG A 166 0.81 0.52 -16.39
N SER A 167 1.29 1.02 -15.24
CA SER A 167 1.90 0.15 -14.22
C SER A 167 0.93 -0.86 -13.59
N MET A 168 -0.38 -0.69 -13.78
CA MET A 168 -1.40 -1.62 -13.29
C MET A 168 -1.63 -2.83 -14.18
N ALA A 169 -1.08 -2.86 -15.41
CA ALA A 169 -1.28 -3.97 -16.34
C ALA A 169 -0.94 -5.34 -15.71
N GLN A 170 0.17 -5.42 -14.96
CA GLN A 170 0.55 -6.67 -14.27
C GLN A 170 -0.43 -7.08 -13.17
N SER A 171 -1.00 -6.10 -12.45
CA SER A 171 -2.00 -6.38 -11.42
C SER A 171 -3.33 -6.83 -12.02
N ILE A 172 -3.71 -6.27 -13.17
CA ILE A 172 -4.96 -6.58 -13.90
C ILE A 172 -4.91 -7.97 -14.54
N LYS A 173 -3.71 -8.49 -14.85
CA LYS A 173 -3.51 -9.80 -15.48
C LYS A 173 -4.30 -10.94 -14.81
N ARG A 174 -4.46 -10.92 -13.48
CA ARG A 174 -5.24 -11.95 -12.76
C ARG A 174 -6.73 -11.89 -13.08
N CYS A 175 -7.27 -10.70 -13.32
CA CYS A 175 -8.69 -10.45 -13.58
C CYS A 175 -9.15 -11.09 -14.90
N ALA A 176 -8.22 -11.27 -15.86
CA ALA A 176 -8.49 -11.95 -17.13
C ALA A 176 -8.94 -13.42 -16.96
N ARG A 177 -8.70 -14.05 -15.80
CA ARG A 177 -9.10 -15.43 -15.50
C ARG A 177 -10.24 -15.53 -14.48
N HIS A 178 -10.93 -14.42 -14.24
CA HIS A 178 -11.97 -14.36 -13.22
C HIS A 178 -13.23 -15.13 -13.65
N ALA A 179 -13.99 -15.67 -12.69
CA ALA A 179 -15.21 -16.42 -12.99
C ALA A 179 -16.31 -15.54 -13.61
N ASP A 180 -16.38 -14.29 -13.16
CA ASP A 180 -17.32 -13.29 -13.68
C ASP A 180 -16.91 -12.77 -15.07
N THR A 181 -17.85 -12.81 -16.01
CA THR A 181 -17.66 -12.38 -17.41
C THR A 181 -17.34 -10.89 -17.54
N ARG A 182 -17.98 -10.02 -16.75
CA ARG A 182 -17.76 -8.58 -16.80
C ARG A 182 -16.35 -8.22 -16.33
N VAL A 183 -15.86 -8.90 -15.28
CA VAL A 183 -14.46 -8.74 -14.83
C VAL A 183 -13.47 -9.15 -15.92
N ARG A 184 -13.70 -10.29 -16.59
CA ARG A 184 -12.83 -10.72 -17.69
C ARG A 184 -12.83 -9.70 -18.84
N LEU A 185 -14.01 -9.25 -19.26
CA LEU A 185 -14.16 -8.27 -20.35
C LEU A 185 -13.37 -6.98 -20.06
N GLU A 186 -13.60 -6.35 -18.91
CA GLU A 186 -12.90 -5.12 -18.54
C GLU A 186 -11.40 -5.33 -18.37
N ALA A 187 -10.99 -6.49 -17.86
CA ALA A 187 -9.57 -6.85 -17.78
C ALA A 187 -8.92 -6.94 -19.17
N VAL A 188 -9.56 -7.60 -20.14
CA VAL A 188 -9.03 -7.68 -21.52
C VAL A 188 -8.88 -6.30 -22.13
N MET A 189 -9.94 -5.48 -22.05
CA MET A 189 -9.93 -4.13 -22.60
C MET A 189 -8.83 -3.28 -21.94
N ALA A 190 -8.66 -3.37 -20.62
CA ALA A 190 -7.61 -2.67 -19.91
C ALA A 190 -6.21 -3.16 -20.33
N LEU A 191 -5.99 -4.47 -20.45
CA LEU A 191 -4.71 -5.03 -20.90
C LEU A 191 -4.37 -4.59 -22.33
N ALA A 192 -5.36 -4.58 -23.23
CA ALA A 192 -5.24 -4.12 -24.61
C ALA A 192 -4.72 -2.68 -24.72
N GLN A 193 -5.15 -1.82 -23.80
CA GLN A 193 -4.77 -0.41 -23.77
C GLN A 193 -3.46 -0.16 -23.00
N LEU A 194 -3.24 -0.87 -21.89
CA LEU A 194 -2.17 -0.57 -20.93
C LEU A 194 -0.90 -1.40 -21.11
N GLY A 195 -1.03 -2.68 -21.46
CA GLY A 195 0.06 -3.66 -21.35
C GLY A 195 0.76 -4.03 -22.67
N GLY A 196 0.12 -3.75 -23.80
CA GLY A 196 0.71 -4.02 -25.13
C GLY A 196 0.97 -5.52 -25.40
N PRO A 197 1.80 -5.84 -26.41
CA PRO A 197 2.08 -7.22 -26.82
C PRO A 197 2.61 -8.13 -25.69
N SER A 198 3.22 -7.54 -24.66
CA SER A 198 3.71 -8.28 -23.48
C SER A 198 2.60 -9.01 -22.72
N MET A 199 1.34 -8.58 -22.86
CA MET A 199 0.16 -9.18 -22.23
C MET A 199 -0.50 -10.26 -23.10
N SER A 200 0.03 -10.56 -24.28
CA SER A 200 -0.51 -11.57 -25.20
C SER A 200 -0.72 -12.95 -24.57
N LEU A 201 0.19 -13.40 -23.70
CA LEU A 201 0.04 -14.67 -22.97
C LEU A 201 -1.13 -14.69 -21.98
N ALA A 202 -1.57 -13.53 -21.50
CA ALA A 202 -2.73 -13.42 -20.63
C ALA A 202 -4.04 -13.37 -21.42
N VAL A 203 -4.03 -12.72 -22.59
CA VAL A 203 -5.24 -12.49 -23.41
C VAL A 203 -5.51 -13.64 -24.38
N ARG A 204 -4.49 -14.33 -24.91
CA ARG A 204 -4.65 -15.40 -25.89
C ARG A 204 -5.66 -16.49 -25.48
N PRO A 205 -5.71 -16.98 -24.22
CA PRO A 205 -6.70 -17.97 -23.81
C PRO A 205 -8.17 -17.50 -23.92
N LEU A 206 -8.39 -16.18 -23.98
CA LEU A 206 -9.73 -15.58 -24.03
C LEU A 206 -10.29 -15.47 -25.45
N LEU A 207 -9.51 -15.83 -26.47
CA LEU A 207 -10.02 -16.04 -27.84
C LEU A 207 -11.05 -17.18 -27.88
N ASP A 208 -10.97 -18.11 -26.93
CA ASP A 208 -11.90 -19.24 -26.76
C ASP A 208 -12.84 -19.05 -25.54
N ASP A 209 -13.00 -17.82 -25.03
CA ASP A 209 -13.89 -17.56 -23.88
C ASP A 209 -15.34 -17.96 -24.17
N ALA A 210 -16.09 -18.39 -23.15
CA ALA A 210 -17.51 -18.73 -23.32
C ALA A 210 -18.35 -17.52 -23.78
N ALA A 211 -18.01 -16.33 -23.30
CA ALA A 211 -18.72 -15.10 -23.60
C ALA A 211 -18.25 -14.47 -24.92
N PRO A 212 -19.16 -14.22 -25.88
CA PRO A 212 -18.80 -13.67 -27.20
C PRO A 212 -18.15 -12.29 -27.13
N GLU A 213 -18.59 -11.42 -26.21
CA GLU A 213 -18.02 -10.09 -26.00
C GLU A 213 -16.57 -10.15 -25.52
N VAL A 214 -16.21 -11.13 -24.69
CA VAL A 214 -14.83 -11.33 -24.23
C VAL A 214 -13.94 -11.80 -25.37
N ARG A 215 -14.44 -12.72 -26.22
CA ARG A 215 -13.72 -13.18 -27.42
C ARG A 215 -13.43 -12.03 -28.37
N ALA A 216 -14.45 -11.21 -28.69
CA ALA A 216 -14.30 -10.06 -29.57
C ALA A 216 -13.28 -9.04 -29.03
N ALA A 217 -13.30 -8.78 -27.71
CA ALA A 217 -12.30 -7.92 -27.08
C ALA A 217 -10.89 -8.50 -27.15
N ALA A 218 -10.74 -9.82 -26.98
CA ALA A 218 -9.46 -10.50 -27.08
C ALA A 218 -8.90 -10.49 -28.51
N GLU A 219 -9.74 -10.71 -29.52
CA GLU A 219 -9.38 -10.60 -30.94
C GLU A 219 -8.90 -9.19 -31.28
N GLN A 220 -9.65 -8.17 -30.85
CA GLN A 220 -9.28 -6.77 -31.06
C GLN A 220 -7.94 -6.44 -30.39
N ALA A 221 -7.74 -6.90 -29.15
CA ALA A 221 -6.49 -6.71 -28.43
C ALA A 221 -5.30 -7.36 -29.15
N MET A 222 -5.46 -8.60 -29.62
CA MET A 222 -4.42 -9.33 -30.33
C MET A 222 -4.11 -8.71 -31.70
N SER A 223 -5.12 -8.25 -32.43
CA SER A 223 -4.93 -7.53 -33.70
C SER A 223 -4.17 -6.22 -33.53
N LYS A 224 -4.43 -5.48 -32.44
CA LYS A 224 -3.72 -4.25 -32.10
C LYS A 224 -2.23 -4.45 -31.81
N TRP A 225 -1.81 -5.67 -31.49
CA TRP A 225 -0.44 -6.02 -31.09
C TRP A 225 0.36 -6.74 -32.17
N GLN A 226 -0.23 -7.00 -33.34
CA GLN A 226 0.46 -7.51 -34.53
C GLN A 226 1.35 -6.43 -35.13
#